data_AF-A0A949NVA5-F1
#
_entry.id   AF-A0A949NVA5-F1
#
_cell.length_a   1.000
_cell.length_b   1.000
_cell.length_c   1.000
_cell.angle_alpha   90.00
_cell.angle_beta   90.00
_cell.angle_gamma   90.00
#
_symmetry.space_group_name_H-M   'P 1'
#
loop_
_entity.id
_entity.type
_entity.pdbx_description
1 polymer ?
#
loop_
_entity_poly.entity_id
_entity_poly.type
_entity_poly.pdbx_seq_one_letter_code
_entity_poly.pdbx_strand_id
1 'polypeptide(L)'
;MNKKLAATCLAVAFIFSATFASAALVTQWSYVNDATFVEWSNEDGNQDYMVVSSDSRTLSWGVPSRFSNTGLQSSLVIDGPVGGNNLMTSGDAVEVVSITHYNYLMSSLHPNLAYGKVEASVIFTPFIPAGQPLPAETTSLEFLFFETPNRNIETPMDIFVLTDPGATSGSFYYDGYTYDFSFLSDGFGLLTGAYHDYIVSQLGVDTDYYGWLASEDGSTSAQFYLGISVASVPEPATLLLLGAGLLGLGLAVRRNKKN
;
A
#
# COMPACT_ATOMS: atom_id res chain seq x y z
N MET A 1 -20.50 78.22 31.21
CA MET A 1 -19.64 78.24 30.01
C MET A 1 -18.91 76.90 29.99
N ASN A 2 -19.52 75.90 29.34
CA ASN A 2 -19.26 74.48 29.59
C ASN A 2 -18.12 73.94 28.71
N LYS A 3 -17.20 73.24 29.37
CA LYS A 3 -16.04 72.58 28.78
C LYS A 3 -16.39 71.13 28.41
N LYS A 4 -16.08 70.80 27.15
CA LYS A 4 -15.48 69.56 26.62
C LYS A 4 -16.30 68.25 26.54
N LEU A 5 -16.29 67.74 25.30
CA LEU A 5 -16.45 66.35 24.87
C LEU A 5 -15.68 65.34 25.74
N ALA A 6 -16.23 64.14 25.89
CA ALA A 6 -15.54 62.91 25.50
C ALA A 6 -16.56 61.75 25.36
N ALA A 7 -16.66 61.24 24.13
CA ALA A 7 -17.52 60.15 23.72
C ALA A 7 -17.04 58.81 24.30
N THR A 8 -18.00 58.03 24.80
CA THR A 8 -17.81 56.67 25.27
C THR A 8 -17.82 55.71 24.08
N CYS A 9 -16.65 55.20 23.68
CA CYS A 9 -16.53 54.00 22.85
C CYS A 9 -15.54 53.05 23.53
N LEU A 10 -16.06 52.21 24.41
CA LEU A 10 -15.32 51.11 25.01
C LEU A 10 -15.22 49.99 23.96
N ALA A 11 -14.23 50.07 23.07
CA ALA A 11 -13.89 48.95 22.20
C ALA A 11 -13.09 47.94 23.02
N VAL A 12 -13.80 47.02 23.68
CA VAL A 12 -13.18 45.85 24.30
C VAL A 12 -12.82 44.90 23.17
N ALA A 13 -11.60 45.01 22.65
CA ALA A 13 -10.99 43.96 21.86
C ALA A 13 -10.62 42.81 22.80
N PHE A 14 -11.55 41.89 23.04
CA PHE A 14 -11.21 40.55 23.53
C PHE A 14 -10.41 39.87 22.43
N ILE A 15 -9.08 39.98 22.50
CA ILE A 15 -8.18 39.10 21.75
C ILE A 15 -8.34 37.73 22.42
N PHE A 16 -9.27 36.92 21.92
CA PHE A 16 -9.25 35.49 22.13
C PHE A 16 -7.99 34.97 21.42
N SER A 17 -6.88 34.91 22.16
CA SER A 17 -5.72 34.11 21.78
C SER A 17 -6.08 32.63 21.98
N ALA A 18 -7.07 32.14 21.24
CA ALA A 18 -7.22 30.71 21.06
C ALA A 18 -6.00 30.28 20.25
N THR A 19 -4.99 29.74 20.91
CA THR A 19 -3.94 29.00 20.23
C THR A 19 -4.63 27.80 19.60
N PHE A 20 -5.02 27.92 18.33
CA PHE A 20 -5.28 26.75 17.51
C PHE A 20 -3.95 26.01 17.48
N ALA A 21 -3.83 24.93 18.25
CA ALA A 21 -2.77 23.96 18.00
C ALA A 21 -3.08 23.38 16.63
N SER A 22 -2.53 24.00 15.58
CA SER A 22 -2.50 23.38 14.26
C SER A 22 -1.54 22.22 14.41
N ALA A 23 -2.05 21.00 14.29
CA ALA A 23 -1.16 19.85 14.27
C ALA A 23 -0.23 19.99 13.05
N ALA A 24 1.05 19.69 13.28
CA ALA A 24 2.07 19.89 12.26
C ALA A 24 2.03 18.71 11.28
N LEU A 25 2.21 19.00 9.99
CA LEU A 25 2.36 17.98 8.97
C LEU A 25 3.48 17.01 9.39
N VAL A 26 3.15 15.72 9.43
CA VAL A 26 4.15 14.65 9.54
C VAL A 26 4.94 14.59 8.24
N THR A 27 6.23 14.86 8.32
CA THR A 27 7.15 14.87 7.18
C THR A 27 7.90 13.55 7.04
N GLN A 28 7.99 12.77 8.12
CA GLN A 28 8.65 11.46 8.14
C GLN A 28 7.88 10.47 9.01
N TRP A 29 7.78 9.24 8.52
CA TRP A 29 7.07 8.13 9.15
C TRP A 29 8.03 6.98 9.45
N SER A 30 7.81 6.34 10.59
CA SER A 30 8.20 4.95 10.77
C SER A 30 7.08 4.04 10.30
N TYR A 31 7.44 2.87 9.79
CA TYR A 31 6.50 1.89 9.29
C TYR A 31 6.91 0.47 9.70
N VAL A 32 5.92 -0.41 9.77
CA VAL A 32 6.10 -1.86 9.77
C VAL A 32 5.12 -2.41 8.75
N ASN A 33 5.62 -3.06 7.71
CA ASN A 33 4.84 -3.77 6.71
C ASN A 33 5.06 -5.28 6.87
N ASP A 34 3.97 -6.02 6.88
CA ASP A 34 3.98 -7.46 7.07
C ASP A 34 2.98 -8.14 6.13
N ALA A 35 3.22 -9.42 5.84
CA ALA A 35 2.35 -10.27 5.04
C ALA A 35 2.50 -11.73 5.46
N THR A 36 1.38 -12.47 5.48
CA THR A 36 1.34 -13.91 5.80
C THR A 36 0.26 -14.63 4.98
N PHE A 37 0.49 -15.90 4.66
CA PHE A 37 -0.51 -16.76 4.04
C PHE A 37 -1.60 -17.12 5.04
N VAL A 38 -2.86 -16.93 4.65
CA VAL A 38 -4.03 -17.21 5.50
C VAL A 38 -4.99 -18.24 4.90
N GLU A 39 -4.94 -18.44 3.59
CA GLU A 39 -5.76 -19.43 2.88
C GLU A 39 -5.04 -19.92 1.62
N TRP A 40 -5.24 -21.17 1.26
CA TRP A 40 -4.72 -21.77 0.03
C TRP A 40 -5.43 -23.08 -0.30
N SER A 41 -5.45 -23.42 -1.59
CA SER A 41 -5.94 -24.70 -2.08
C SER A 41 -5.22 -25.13 -3.35
N ASN A 42 -5.20 -26.44 -3.58
CA ASN A 42 -4.77 -27.05 -4.82
C ASN A 42 -5.90 -27.08 -5.87
N GLU A 43 -5.60 -27.62 -7.05
CA GLU A 43 -6.53 -27.76 -8.18
C GLU A 43 -7.79 -28.58 -7.86
N ASP A 44 -7.72 -29.45 -6.84
CA ASP A 44 -8.84 -30.28 -6.35
C ASP A 44 -9.64 -29.59 -5.22
N GLY A 45 -9.29 -28.35 -4.86
CA GLY A 45 -9.96 -27.57 -3.82
C GLY A 45 -9.66 -28.02 -2.39
N ASN A 46 -8.53 -28.70 -2.17
CA ASN A 46 -8.07 -29.13 -0.85
C ASN A 46 -6.60 -28.72 -0.61
N GLN A 47 -5.96 -29.21 0.47
CA GLN A 47 -4.59 -28.83 0.85
C GLN A 47 -3.60 -30.00 0.76
N ASP A 48 -3.97 -31.08 0.07
CA ASP A 48 -3.10 -32.23 -0.09
C ASP A 48 -1.82 -31.82 -0.83
N TYR A 49 -0.68 -32.40 -0.38
CA TYR A 49 0.67 -32.11 -0.88
C TYR A 49 1.15 -30.68 -0.64
N MET A 50 0.49 -29.93 0.24
CA MET A 50 0.87 -28.57 0.60
C MET A 50 1.31 -28.49 2.06
N VAL A 51 2.29 -27.63 2.33
CA VAL A 51 2.80 -27.38 3.68
C VAL A 51 3.01 -25.89 3.84
N VAL A 52 2.54 -25.35 4.97
CA VAL A 52 2.84 -23.98 5.39
C VAL A 52 3.82 -24.00 6.56
N SER A 53 4.78 -23.08 6.57
CA SER A 53 5.66 -22.87 7.73
C SER A 53 4.89 -22.36 8.94
N SER A 54 5.43 -22.54 10.14
CA SER A 54 4.78 -22.13 11.39
C SER A 54 4.55 -20.62 11.52
N ASP A 55 5.35 -19.82 10.82
CA ASP A 55 5.20 -18.36 10.73
C ASP A 55 4.30 -17.92 9.57
N SER A 56 3.73 -18.86 8.83
CA SER A 56 2.84 -18.61 7.68
C SER A 56 3.47 -17.77 6.57
N ARG A 57 4.79 -17.86 6.38
CA ARG A 57 5.51 -17.12 5.33
C ARG A 57 6.11 -17.97 4.24
N THR A 58 6.17 -19.28 4.42
CA THR A 58 6.56 -20.22 3.37
C THR A 58 5.39 -21.14 3.08
N LEU A 59 4.87 -21.09 1.86
CA LEU A 59 3.88 -22.04 1.36
C LEU A 59 4.57 -22.92 0.30
N SER A 60 4.69 -24.21 0.58
CA SER A 60 5.26 -25.21 -0.34
C SER A 60 4.16 -26.13 -0.86
N TRP A 61 4.27 -26.58 -2.12
CA TRP A 61 3.28 -27.46 -2.75
C TRP A 61 3.90 -28.46 -3.73
N GLY A 62 3.05 -29.37 -4.19
CA GLY A 62 3.37 -30.32 -5.24
C GLY A 62 4.20 -31.51 -4.76
N VAL A 63 4.39 -32.48 -5.64
CA VAL A 63 5.30 -33.60 -5.41
C VAL A 63 6.44 -33.49 -6.42
N PRO A 64 7.71 -33.44 -5.98
CA PRO A 64 8.82 -33.29 -6.91
C PRO A 64 8.81 -34.39 -7.98
N SER A 65 9.00 -33.99 -9.24
CA SER A 65 9.08 -34.94 -10.33
C SER A 65 10.25 -35.90 -10.13
N ARG A 66 10.11 -37.15 -10.59
CA ARG A 66 11.25 -38.09 -10.68
C ARG A 66 12.39 -37.59 -11.57
N PHE A 67 12.13 -36.57 -12.38
CA PHE A 67 13.09 -35.90 -13.26
C PHE A 67 13.63 -34.60 -12.66
N SER A 68 13.16 -34.20 -11.47
CA SER A 68 13.67 -33.03 -10.76
C SER A 68 15.14 -33.26 -10.37
N ASN A 69 15.98 -32.27 -10.67
CA ASN A 69 17.39 -32.30 -10.27
C ASN A 69 17.59 -31.91 -8.80
N THR A 70 16.63 -31.20 -8.21
CA THR A 70 16.69 -30.71 -6.83
C THR A 70 15.96 -31.64 -5.87
N GLY A 71 14.91 -32.31 -6.34
CA GLY A 71 14.02 -33.11 -5.49
C GLY A 71 13.24 -32.26 -4.47
N LEU A 72 13.13 -30.95 -4.70
CA LEU A 72 12.45 -29.99 -3.82
C LEU A 72 11.05 -29.65 -4.33
N GLN A 73 10.13 -29.35 -3.41
CA GLN A 73 8.81 -28.79 -3.72
C GLN A 73 8.92 -27.34 -4.18
N SER A 74 8.05 -26.92 -5.09
CA SER A 74 7.87 -25.50 -5.40
C SER A 74 7.33 -24.76 -4.18
N SER A 75 7.67 -23.47 -4.05
CA SER A 75 7.26 -22.69 -2.89
C SER A 75 7.21 -21.18 -3.12
N LEU A 76 6.32 -20.52 -2.38
CA LEU A 76 6.34 -19.07 -2.19
C LEU A 76 6.90 -18.75 -0.81
N VAL A 77 7.84 -17.82 -0.76
CA VAL A 77 8.44 -17.32 0.47
C VAL A 77 8.21 -15.81 0.55
N ILE A 78 7.56 -15.36 1.62
CA ILE A 78 7.40 -13.95 1.96
C ILE A 78 8.55 -13.55 2.89
N ASP A 79 9.33 -12.54 2.49
CA ASP A 79 10.34 -11.93 3.34
C ASP A 79 9.74 -10.71 4.06
N GLY A 80 9.52 -10.86 5.36
CA GLY A 80 8.85 -9.90 6.23
C GLY A 80 9.02 -10.26 7.72
N PRO A 81 8.53 -9.45 8.67
CA PRO A 81 8.03 -8.10 8.42
C PRO A 81 9.21 -7.17 8.11
N VAL A 82 8.98 -6.13 7.33
CA VAL A 82 9.97 -5.10 7.04
C VAL A 82 9.55 -3.81 7.72
N GLY A 83 10.47 -3.17 8.44
CA GLY A 83 10.19 -1.92 9.12
C GLY A 83 11.37 -0.96 9.07
N GLY A 84 11.06 0.32 9.17
CA GLY A 84 12.05 1.39 9.07
C GLY A 84 11.49 2.72 9.51
N ASN A 85 12.35 3.74 9.54
CA ASN A 85 12.00 5.13 9.86
C ASN A 85 12.38 6.11 8.73
N ASN A 86 12.59 5.61 7.52
CA ASN A 86 13.06 6.36 6.35
C ASN A 86 11.95 6.76 5.37
N LEU A 87 10.67 6.53 5.70
CA LEU A 87 9.56 6.86 4.81
C LEU A 87 9.24 8.37 4.89
N MET A 88 9.60 9.10 3.84
CA MET A 88 9.38 10.54 3.76
C MET A 88 8.03 10.86 3.12
N THR A 89 7.27 11.78 3.70
CA THR A 89 6.00 12.24 3.08
C THR A 89 6.31 12.96 1.77
N SER A 90 5.68 12.48 0.69
CA SER A 90 5.91 12.93 -0.67
C SER A 90 7.38 12.81 -1.12
N GLY A 91 8.11 11.84 -0.56
CA GLY A 91 9.46 11.48 -0.97
C GLY A 91 9.52 10.19 -1.80
N ASP A 92 10.72 9.63 -1.92
CA ASP A 92 10.94 8.36 -2.60
C ASP A 92 10.29 7.19 -1.83
N ALA A 93 9.82 6.19 -2.58
CA ALA A 93 9.30 4.96 -2.00
C ALA A 93 10.43 4.13 -1.36
N VAL A 94 10.10 3.35 -0.33
CA VAL A 94 11.04 2.52 0.43
C VAL A 94 10.74 1.04 0.21
N GLU A 95 11.77 0.19 0.15
CA GLU A 95 11.61 -1.26 0.07
C GLU A 95 10.87 -1.80 1.30
N VAL A 96 9.90 -2.67 1.06
CA VAL A 96 9.13 -3.34 2.10
C VAL A 96 9.14 -4.85 1.85
N VAL A 97 8.08 -5.58 2.26
CA VAL A 97 8.03 -7.04 2.07
C VAL A 97 8.32 -7.43 0.62
N SER A 98 8.90 -8.61 0.44
CA SER A 98 9.07 -9.21 -0.89
C SER A 98 8.46 -10.61 -0.91
N ILE A 99 8.16 -11.11 -2.10
CA ILE A 99 7.74 -12.49 -2.30
C ILE A 99 8.66 -13.15 -3.32
N THR A 100 9.13 -14.35 -3.00
CA THR A 100 9.98 -15.16 -3.88
C THR A 100 9.29 -16.46 -4.20
N HIS A 101 9.10 -16.73 -5.50
CA HIS A 101 8.71 -18.04 -6.00
C HIS A 101 9.95 -18.87 -6.31
N TYR A 102 10.11 -19.99 -5.61
CA TYR A 102 11.03 -21.06 -5.99
C TYR A 102 10.26 -22.05 -6.84
N ASN A 103 10.51 -22.01 -8.15
CA ASN A 103 9.86 -22.88 -9.11
C ASN A 103 10.74 -24.10 -9.39
N TYR A 104 10.25 -25.30 -9.07
CA TYR A 104 10.93 -26.55 -9.33
C TYR A 104 10.03 -27.51 -10.10
N LEU A 105 10.65 -28.40 -10.88
CA LEU A 105 9.93 -29.38 -11.68
C LEU A 105 9.03 -30.32 -10.87
N MET A 106 7.70 -30.10 -10.91
CA MET A 106 6.70 -30.92 -10.21
C MET A 106 6.20 -32.11 -11.02
N SER A 107 5.64 -33.10 -10.33
CA SER A 107 4.99 -34.25 -10.95
C SER A 107 3.56 -33.93 -11.35
N SER A 108 3.23 -34.11 -12.63
CA SER A 108 1.86 -33.97 -13.15
C SER A 108 0.87 -35.06 -12.70
N LEU A 109 1.26 -35.94 -11.76
CA LEU A 109 0.39 -36.99 -11.20
C LEU A 109 -0.29 -36.56 -9.91
N HIS A 110 0.08 -35.40 -9.38
CA HIS A 110 -0.41 -34.84 -8.13
C HIS A 110 -0.89 -33.41 -8.39
N PRO A 111 -1.93 -32.95 -7.68
CA PRO A 111 -2.43 -31.59 -7.84
C PRO A 111 -1.39 -30.58 -7.35
N ASN A 112 -1.31 -29.43 -8.02
CA ASN A 112 -0.47 -28.30 -7.61
C ASN A 112 -1.30 -27.20 -6.96
N LEU A 113 -0.63 -26.18 -6.41
CA LEU A 113 -1.29 -24.97 -5.94
C LEU A 113 -2.20 -24.42 -7.06
N ALA A 114 -3.36 -23.89 -6.70
CA ALA A 114 -4.26 -23.23 -7.65
C ALA A 114 -4.67 -21.85 -7.16
N TYR A 115 -4.75 -21.68 -5.84
CA TYR A 115 -5.21 -20.47 -5.20
C TYR A 115 -4.46 -20.22 -3.89
N GLY A 116 -4.18 -18.96 -3.60
CA GLY A 116 -3.75 -18.54 -2.28
C GLY A 116 -4.23 -17.14 -1.92
N LYS A 117 -4.20 -16.87 -0.61
CA LYS A 117 -4.57 -15.60 0.00
C LYS A 117 -3.52 -15.19 1.01
N VAL A 118 -3.08 -13.95 0.89
CA VAL A 118 -2.14 -13.30 1.79
C VAL A 118 -2.88 -12.21 2.55
N GLU A 119 -2.80 -12.21 3.87
CA GLU A 119 -3.17 -11.06 4.68
C GLU A 119 -1.94 -10.16 4.81
N ALA A 120 -2.09 -8.91 4.34
CA ALA A 120 -1.05 -7.90 4.37
C ALA A 120 -1.45 -6.78 5.33
N SER A 121 -0.47 -6.23 6.04
CA SER A 121 -0.68 -5.11 6.95
C SER A 121 0.41 -4.07 6.86
N VAL A 122 0.06 -2.82 7.17
CA VAL A 122 1.03 -1.75 7.39
C VAL A 122 0.62 -0.91 8.59
N ILE A 123 1.58 -0.63 9.46
CA ILE A 123 1.42 0.25 10.60
C ILE A 123 2.27 1.49 10.35
N PHE A 124 1.68 2.67 10.45
CA PHE A 124 2.39 3.95 10.39
C PHE A 124 2.57 4.54 11.78
N THR A 125 3.75 5.10 12.06
CA THR A 125 4.03 5.86 13.29
C THR A 125 4.67 7.19 12.91
N PRO A 126 4.10 8.35 13.28
CA PRO A 126 4.73 9.64 13.02
C PRO A 126 6.12 9.69 13.65
N PHE A 127 7.15 9.91 12.83
CA PHE A 127 8.53 10.02 13.29
C PHE A 127 8.96 11.48 13.41
N ILE A 128 8.60 12.33 12.43
CA ILE A 128 8.78 13.78 12.50
C ILE A 128 7.49 14.50 12.12
N PRO A 129 6.85 15.24 13.05
CA PRO A 129 7.11 15.20 14.49
C PRO A 129 6.77 13.82 15.08
N ALA A 130 7.39 13.47 16.20
CA ALA A 130 7.15 12.19 16.85
C ALA A 130 5.71 12.11 17.41
N GLY A 131 5.03 11.00 17.12
CA GLY A 131 3.65 10.73 17.51
C GLY A 131 3.45 9.30 18.00
N GLN A 132 2.19 8.93 18.26
CA GLN A 132 1.84 7.54 18.59
C GLN A 132 1.61 6.71 17.33
N PRO A 133 1.85 5.39 17.37
CA PRO A 133 1.48 4.49 16.28
C PRO A 133 -0.01 4.58 15.95
N LEU A 134 -0.31 4.56 14.66
CA LEU A 134 -1.68 4.44 14.16
C LEU A 134 -2.14 2.97 14.20
N PRO A 135 -3.45 2.72 14.14
CA PRO A 135 -3.95 1.37 13.88
C PRO A 135 -3.33 0.78 12.61
N ALA A 136 -3.20 -0.55 12.56
CA ALA A 136 -2.76 -1.23 11.37
C ALA A 136 -3.81 -1.10 10.27
N GLU A 137 -3.37 -0.74 9.07
CA GLU A 137 -4.15 -0.89 7.85
C GLU A 137 -3.94 -2.31 7.33
N THR A 138 -5.01 -3.06 7.12
CA THR A 138 -4.97 -4.47 6.70
C THR A 138 -5.75 -4.69 5.42
N THR A 139 -5.23 -5.54 4.54
CA THR A 139 -5.93 -5.98 3.33
C THR A 139 -5.64 -7.45 3.06
N SER A 140 -6.43 -8.07 2.18
CA SER A 140 -6.15 -9.40 1.68
C SER A 140 -5.84 -9.34 0.19
N LEU A 141 -4.74 -9.99 -0.21
CA LEU A 141 -4.35 -10.17 -1.60
C LEU A 141 -4.60 -11.62 -1.96
N GLU A 142 -5.48 -11.82 -2.93
CA GLU A 142 -5.79 -13.15 -3.46
C GLU A 142 -5.09 -13.34 -4.81
N PHE A 143 -4.63 -14.57 -5.04
CA PHE A 143 -3.96 -14.92 -6.28
C PHE A 143 -4.35 -16.31 -6.77
N LEU A 144 -4.28 -16.47 -8.08
CA LEU A 144 -4.32 -17.75 -8.78
C LEU A 144 -2.91 -18.16 -9.16
N PHE A 145 -2.67 -19.47 -9.16
CA PHE A 145 -1.43 -20.05 -9.66
C PHE A 145 -1.74 -21.06 -10.76
N PHE A 146 -0.92 -21.05 -11.81
CA PHE A 146 -0.94 -22.04 -12.86
C PHE A 146 0.47 -22.63 -13.01
N GLU A 147 0.63 -23.88 -12.57
CA GLU A 147 1.77 -24.71 -12.94
C GLU A 147 1.61 -25.07 -14.43
N THR A 148 2.50 -24.53 -15.26
CA THR A 148 2.41 -24.69 -16.71
C THR A 148 3.06 -26.01 -17.15
N PRO A 149 2.62 -26.60 -18.28
CA PRO A 149 3.32 -27.75 -18.82
C PRO A 149 4.74 -27.37 -19.27
N ASN A 150 5.77 -27.88 -18.61
CA ASN A 150 7.19 -27.55 -18.83
C ASN A 150 7.78 -27.88 -20.22
N ARG A 151 6.97 -28.47 -21.10
CA ARG A 151 7.32 -28.72 -22.51
C ARG A 151 6.61 -27.78 -23.49
N ASN A 152 5.77 -26.88 -22.99
CA ASN A 152 5.14 -25.85 -23.81
C ASN A 152 6.18 -24.79 -24.14
N ILE A 153 6.43 -24.60 -25.43
CA ILE A 153 7.40 -23.61 -25.91
C ILE A 153 6.82 -22.19 -25.82
N GLU A 154 5.50 -22.05 -25.86
CA GLU A 154 4.82 -20.75 -25.84
C GLU A 154 4.65 -20.20 -24.42
N THR A 155 4.43 -21.08 -23.43
CA THR A 155 4.33 -20.72 -22.00
C THR A 155 5.24 -21.60 -21.14
N PRO A 156 6.57 -21.46 -21.24
CA PRO A 156 7.52 -22.28 -20.48
C PRO A 156 7.70 -21.85 -19.02
N MET A 157 6.93 -20.86 -18.54
CA MET A 157 7.03 -20.31 -17.19
C MET A 157 5.70 -20.43 -16.48
N ASP A 158 5.76 -20.65 -15.18
CA ASP A 158 4.58 -20.66 -14.32
C ASP A 158 4.04 -19.27 -14.07
N ILE A 159 2.74 -19.22 -13.79
CA ILE A 159 1.97 -17.99 -13.82
C ILE A 159 1.32 -17.76 -12.46
N PHE A 160 1.58 -16.59 -11.88
CA PHE A 160 0.77 -16.04 -10.80
C PHE A 160 -0.11 -14.94 -11.34
N VAL A 161 -1.38 -14.92 -10.94
CA VAL A 161 -2.34 -13.86 -11.30
C VAL A 161 -2.93 -13.29 -10.02
N LEU A 162 -2.80 -11.99 -9.82
CA LEU A 162 -3.45 -11.29 -8.72
C LEU A 162 -4.92 -11.02 -9.09
N THR A 163 -5.86 -11.43 -8.25
CA THR A 163 -7.30 -11.33 -8.59
C THR A 163 -7.88 -9.96 -8.30
N ASP A 164 -7.28 -9.18 -7.41
CA ASP A 164 -7.64 -7.78 -7.13
C ASP A 164 -6.39 -6.88 -7.03
N PRO A 165 -5.86 -6.39 -8.17
CA PRO A 165 -4.71 -5.50 -8.17
C PRO A 165 -4.98 -4.13 -7.53
N GLY A 166 -6.25 -3.75 -7.34
CA GLY A 166 -6.65 -2.48 -6.73
C GLY A 166 -6.38 -2.39 -5.23
N ALA A 167 -6.17 -3.53 -4.55
CA ALA A 167 -5.92 -3.63 -3.12
C ALA A 167 -4.52 -3.16 -2.65
N THR A 168 -3.80 -2.41 -3.47
CA THR A 168 -2.40 -1.99 -3.29
C THR A 168 -2.24 -0.52 -2.85
N SER A 169 -3.32 0.16 -2.47
CA SER A 169 -3.27 1.55 -1.99
C SER A 169 -4.34 1.83 -0.94
N GLY A 170 -4.18 2.92 -0.20
CA GLY A 170 -5.12 3.34 0.83
C GLY A 170 -4.91 4.79 1.27
N SER A 171 -5.76 5.25 2.16
CA SER A 171 -5.67 6.60 2.72
C SER A 171 -6.11 6.61 4.17
N PHE A 172 -5.53 7.49 4.97
CA PHE A 172 -5.95 7.72 6.35
C PHE A 172 -5.89 9.21 6.71
N TYR A 173 -6.74 9.62 7.66
CA TYR A 173 -6.75 10.98 8.18
C TYR A 173 -5.95 11.05 9.48
N TYR A 174 -4.98 11.95 9.54
CA TYR A 174 -4.18 12.18 10.72
C TYR A 174 -3.89 13.67 10.88
N ASP A 175 -4.22 14.23 12.06
CA ASP A 175 -3.80 15.57 12.47
C ASP A 175 -4.13 16.69 11.46
N GLY A 176 -5.31 16.64 10.83
CA GLY A 176 -5.73 17.68 9.89
C GLY A 176 -5.43 17.38 8.42
N TYR A 177 -4.67 16.32 8.15
CA TYR A 177 -4.20 15.96 6.81
C TYR A 177 -4.74 14.59 6.39
N THR A 178 -5.05 14.45 5.11
CA THR A 178 -5.29 13.14 4.48
C THR A 178 -3.98 12.68 3.87
N TYR A 179 -3.50 11.53 4.34
CA TYR A 179 -2.33 10.85 3.80
C TYR A 179 -2.78 9.72 2.90
N ASP A 180 -2.22 9.68 1.69
CA ASP A 180 -2.46 8.64 0.70
C ASP A 180 -1.19 7.79 0.58
N PHE A 181 -1.30 6.47 0.71
CA PHE A 181 -0.20 5.53 0.55
C PHE A 181 -0.46 4.54 -0.58
N SER A 182 0.61 4.05 -1.19
CA SER A 182 0.54 3.04 -2.23
C SER A 182 1.74 2.11 -2.19
N PHE A 183 1.51 0.89 -2.67
CA PHE A 183 2.53 -0.10 -2.93
C PHE A 183 2.79 -0.17 -4.44
N LEU A 184 4.06 -0.05 -4.80
CA LEU A 184 4.56 -0.37 -6.14
C LEU A 184 5.33 -1.69 -6.05
N SER A 185 5.55 -2.34 -7.18
CA SER A 185 6.31 -3.58 -7.20
C SER A 185 7.16 -3.69 -8.44
N ASP A 186 8.38 -4.16 -8.28
CA ASP A 186 9.19 -4.69 -9.37
C ASP A 186 8.93 -6.19 -9.47
N GLY A 187 8.55 -6.66 -10.66
CA GLY A 187 8.28 -8.08 -10.93
C GLY A 187 6.81 -8.42 -11.17
N PHE A 188 5.86 -7.60 -10.74
CA PHE A 188 4.46 -7.71 -11.17
C PHE A 188 4.16 -6.76 -12.33
N GLY A 189 3.34 -7.23 -13.27
CA GLY A 189 2.88 -6.40 -14.37
C GLY A 189 1.74 -7.05 -15.15
N LEU A 190 1.35 -6.36 -16.22
CA LEU A 190 0.37 -6.87 -17.16
C LEU A 190 0.92 -8.11 -17.88
N LEU A 191 0.19 -9.21 -17.81
CA LEU A 191 0.47 -10.44 -18.54
C LEU A 191 -0.10 -10.32 -19.95
N THR A 192 0.72 -10.60 -20.97
CA THR A 192 0.36 -10.36 -22.38
C THR A 192 0.75 -11.54 -23.28
N GLY A 193 0.24 -11.55 -24.51
CA GLY A 193 0.59 -12.56 -25.53
C GLY A 193 0.15 -13.97 -25.15
N ALA A 194 1.01 -14.97 -25.38
CA ALA A 194 0.67 -16.38 -25.15
C ALA A 194 0.30 -16.69 -23.69
N TYR A 195 0.84 -15.96 -22.72
CA TYR A 195 0.47 -16.11 -21.30
C TYR A 195 -0.94 -15.59 -21.04
N HIS A 196 -1.32 -14.47 -21.65
CA HIS A 196 -2.70 -13.96 -21.60
C HIS A 196 -3.66 -14.99 -22.22
N ASP A 197 -3.36 -15.46 -23.42
CA ASP A 197 -4.20 -16.44 -24.13
C ASP A 197 -4.36 -17.74 -23.31
N TYR A 198 -3.29 -18.18 -22.64
CA TYR A 198 -3.35 -19.32 -21.72
C TYR A 198 -4.32 -19.06 -20.57
N ILE A 199 -4.20 -17.92 -19.87
CA ILE A 199 -5.08 -17.59 -18.74
C ILE A 199 -6.55 -17.50 -19.22
N VAL A 200 -6.81 -16.86 -20.36
CA VAL A 200 -8.15 -16.81 -20.97
C VAL A 200 -8.68 -18.20 -21.25
N SER A 201 -7.84 -19.13 -21.71
CA SER A 201 -8.25 -20.52 -21.94
C SER A 201 -8.60 -21.28 -20.67
N GLN A 202 -7.98 -20.92 -19.53
CA GLN A 202 -8.25 -21.55 -18.23
C GLN A 202 -9.48 -20.93 -17.54
N LEU A 203 -9.63 -19.61 -17.59
CA LEU A 203 -10.66 -18.88 -16.86
C LEU A 203 -11.92 -18.59 -17.68
N GLY A 204 -11.84 -18.64 -19.01
CA GLY A 204 -12.97 -18.36 -19.91
C GLY A 204 -13.37 -16.89 -19.97
N VAL A 205 -12.55 -15.98 -19.46
CA VAL A 205 -12.79 -14.53 -19.44
C VAL A 205 -11.61 -13.81 -20.07
N ASP A 206 -11.90 -12.94 -21.04
CA ASP A 206 -10.90 -12.10 -21.70
C ASP A 206 -10.88 -10.71 -21.05
N THR A 207 -9.86 -10.46 -20.24
CA THR A 207 -9.66 -9.22 -19.48
C THR A 207 -8.18 -9.03 -19.16
N ASP A 208 -7.79 -7.87 -18.68
CA ASP A 208 -6.40 -7.60 -18.31
C ASP A 208 -6.03 -8.39 -17.04
N TYR A 209 -5.01 -9.23 -17.14
CA TYR A 209 -4.47 -10.00 -16.03
C TYR A 209 -3.16 -9.41 -15.54
N TYR A 210 -3.04 -9.20 -14.23
CA TYR A 210 -1.84 -8.69 -13.58
C TYR A 210 -1.20 -9.78 -12.74
N GLY A 211 0.11 -9.90 -12.79
CA GLY A 211 0.80 -11.01 -12.17
C GLY A 211 2.29 -11.05 -12.46
N TRP A 212 2.91 -12.21 -12.22
CA TRP A 212 4.30 -12.45 -12.59
C TRP A 212 4.51 -13.84 -13.15
N LEU A 213 5.63 -14.00 -13.85
CA LEU A 213 6.02 -15.25 -14.49
C LEU A 213 7.28 -15.78 -13.82
N ALA A 214 7.36 -17.09 -13.60
CA ALA A 214 8.50 -17.72 -12.95
C ALA A 214 9.07 -18.84 -13.81
N SER A 215 10.36 -18.70 -14.17
CA SER A 215 11.07 -19.74 -14.92
C SER A 215 11.27 -21.01 -14.08
N GLU A 216 11.14 -22.16 -14.74
CA GLU A 216 11.45 -23.48 -14.18
C GLU A 216 12.86 -23.59 -13.59
N ASP A 217 12.99 -24.43 -12.55
CA ASP A 217 14.24 -24.75 -11.84
C ASP A 217 15.03 -23.48 -11.44
N GLY A 218 14.32 -22.48 -10.90
CA GLY A 218 14.87 -21.19 -10.54
C GLY A 218 14.07 -20.49 -9.44
N SER A 219 14.44 -19.24 -9.18
CA SER A 219 13.70 -18.37 -8.28
C SER A 219 13.41 -17.03 -8.93
N THR A 220 12.17 -16.56 -8.80
CA THR A 220 11.76 -15.22 -9.24
C THR A 220 11.20 -14.47 -8.05
N SER A 221 11.72 -13.27 -7.80
CA SER A 221 11.27 -12.43 -6.69
C SER A 221 10.53 -11.21 -7.22
N ALA A 222 9.50 -10.81 -6.49
CA ALA A 222 8.87 -9.52 -6.62
C ALA A 222 9.11 -8.69 -5.35
N GLN A 223 9.73 -7.52 -5.55
CA GLN A 223 10.06 -6.59 -4.48
C GLN A 223 8.99 -5.49 -4.45
N PHE A 224 8.40 -5.23 -3.28
CA PHE A 224 7.44 -4.16 -3.10
C PHE A 224 8.08 -2.90 -2.52
N TYR A 225 7.49 -1.75 -2.84
CA TYR A 225 7.93 -0.43 -2.43
C TYR A 225 6.75 0.37 -1.88
N LEU A 226 6.90 0.95 -0.69
CA LEU A 226 5.88 1.76 -0.03
C LEU A 226 6.16 3.25 -0.23
N GLY A 227 5.19 3.97 -0.80
CA GLY A 227 5.17 5.43 -0.86
C GLY A 227 4.05 6.01 0.00
N ILE A 228 4.23 7.24 0.48
CA ILE A 228 3.18 8.01 1.17
C ILE A 228 3.22 9.47 0.73
N SER A 229 2.06 10.08 0.54
CA SER A 229 1.89 11.46 0.10
C SER A 229 0.76 12.13 0.89
N VAL A 230 0.62 13.44 0.74
CA VAL A 230 -0.43 14.23 1.42
C VAL A 230 -1.18 15.08 0.40
N ALA A 231 -2.52 15.05 0.46
CA ALA A 231 -3.35 15.97 -0.31
C ALA A 231 -3.20 17.40 0.25
N SER A 232 -3.07 18.41 -0.62
CA SER A 232 -2.95 19.80 -0.18
C SER A 232 -4.24 20.27 0.52
N VAL A 233 -4.14 20.56 1.82
CA VAL A 233 -5.25 21.14 2.58
C VAL A 233 -5.41 22.62 2.17
N PRO A 234 -6.59 23.07 1.72
CA PRO A 234 -6.84 24.50 1.50
C PRO A 234 -6.60 25.26 2.81
N GLU A 235 -5.78 26.31 2.75
CA GLU A 235 -5.40 27.09 3.94
C GLU A 235 -6.62 27.48 4.79
N PRO A 236 -6.53 27.43 6.13
CA PRO A 236 -7.66 27.72 6.99
C PRO A 236 -8.21 29.12 6.71
N ALA A 237 -9.54 29.24 6.67
CA ALA A 237 -10.28 30.49 6.44
C ALA A 237 -9.90 31.66 7.38
N THR A 238 -9.06 31.41 8.38
CA THR A 238 -8.46 32.40 9.28
C THR A 238 -7.53 33.38 8.56
N LEU A 239 -6.78 32.98 7.52
CA LEU A 239 -5.98 33.91 6.71
C LEU A 239 -6.88 34.84 5.88
N LEU A 240 -7.96 34.29 5.32
CA LEU A 240 -8.98 35.07 4.64
C LEU A 240 -9.71 36.03 5.61
N LEU A 241 -10.04 35.58 6.83
CA LEU A 241 -10.66 36.41 7.86
C LEU A 241 -9.74 37.51 8.39
N LEU A 242 -8.44 37.20 8.59
CA LEU A 242 -7.43 38.18 8.98
C LEU A 242 -7.25 39.23 7.87
N GLY A 243 -7.17 38.79 6.62
CA GLY A 243 -7.12 39.67 5.44
C GLY A 243 -8.37 40.56 5.33
N ALA A 244 -9.57 39.99 5.46
CA ALA A 244 -10.82 40.72 5.45
C ALA A 244 -10.96 41.70 6.63
N GLY A 245 -10.49 41.30 7.82
CA GLY A 245 -10.46 42.14 9.02
C GLY A 245 -9.54 43.35 8.87
N LEU A 246 -8.32 43.14 8.37
CA LEU A 246 -7.35 44.21 8.09
C LEU A 246 -7.84 45.17 7.00
N LEU A 247 -8.47 44.65 5.95
CA LEU A 247 -9.11 45.46 4.91
C LEU A 247 -10.27 46.29 5.48
N GLY A 248 -11.11 45.71 6.32
CA GLY A 248 -12.18 46.41 7.03
C GLY A 248 -11.67 47.54 7.94
N LEU A 249 -10.60 47.28 8.70
CA LEU A 249 -9.91 48.28 9.52
C LEU A 249 -9.29 49.41 8.67
N GLY A 250 -8.64 49.07 7.56
CA GLY A 250 -8.06 50.05 6.63
C GLY A 250 -9.11 50.99 6.02
N LEU A 251 -10.28 50.46 5.64
CA LEU A 251 -11.40 51.26 5.14
C LEU A 251 -12.02 52.14 6.22
N ALA A 252 -12.13 51.65 7.47
CA ALA A 252 -12.65 52.42 8.60
C ALA A 252 -11.73 53.61 8.97
N VAL A 253 -10.42 53.40 9.03
CA VAL A 253 -9.44 54.48 9.30
C VAL A 253 -9.45 55.54 8.21
N ARG A 254 -9.63 55.14 6.94
CA ARG A 254 -9.69 56.09 5.81
C ARG A 254 -10.95 56.95 5.84
N ARG A 255 -12.07 56.45 6.37
CA ARG A 255 -13.31 57.22 6.55
C ARG A 255 -13.18 58.25 7.67
N ASN A 256 -12.45 57.94 8.74
CA ASN A 256 -12.26 58.86 9.86
C ASN A 256 -11.27 60.02 9.59
N LYS A 257 -10.49 59.97 8.51
CA LYS A 257 -9.61 61.09 8.09
C LYS A 257 -10.26 62.12 7.15
N LYS A 258 -11.53 61.91 6.75
CA LYS A 258 -12.26 62.79 5.80
C LYS A 258 -13.34 63.66 6.46
N ASN A 259 -13.42 63.68 7.79
CA ASN A 259 -14.22 64.62 8.58
C ASN A 259 -13.30 65.46 9.46
#